data_AF-A0A955PEW2-F1
#
_entry.id   AF-A0A955PEW2-F1
#
_cell.length_a   1.000
_cell.length_b   1.000
_cell.length_c   1.000
_cell.angle_alpha   90.00
_cell.angle_beta   90.00
_cell.angle_gamma   90.00
#
_symmetry.space_group_name_H-M   'P 1'
#
loop_
_entity.id
_entity.type
_entity.pdbx_description
1 polymer ?
#
loop_
_entity_poly.entity_id
_entity_poly.type
_entity_poly.pdbx_seq_one_letter_code
_entity_poly.pdbx_strand_id
1 'polypeptide(L)'
;LENYDSKTGRFGTGLWICRDQDDIEPLAVPYSTKHEDNPYFKDPQILEAIVRGGDALIEDADEDGKWIFRKKDGSEWGMIWMPWTYSRWVRAFDLVKEDMPQEARERWEKALTLGYSGIKEHALNSVHNIPAHHAMGLYIAGKALNKPEWMEFASDFLMKVVEAQNPAGYWSENIGPVVAYNFVYADALGTYYAVSGDERVLPALERCAEYHLHFTYPDGTTVETIDERNPYHDTIRTGNVGFTFTPEGRAYLKRQWDIYGREKLGSDQYASLILYGEEGPIAQGSEDLGATYILNDGESDKALT
;
A
#
# COMPACT_ATOMS: atom_id res chain seq x y z
N LEU A 1 19.08 6.73 -2.52
CA LEU A 1 20.09 5.65 -2.40
C LEU A 1 20.96 5.77 -1.14
N GLU A 2 20.64 6.63 -0.15
CA GLU A 2 21.50 6.83 1.02
C GLU A 2 21.71 5.55 1.86
N ASN A 3 20.67 4.70 1.93
CA ASN A 3 20.69 3.43 2.64
C ASN A 3 20.88 2.22 1.72
N TYR A 4 21.46 2.39 0.53
CA TYR A 4 21.70 1.32 -0.43
C TYR A 4 23.16 0.82 -0.35
N ASP A 5 23.35 -0.48 -0.14
CA ASP A 5 24.66 -1.13 -0.23
C ASP A 5 24.88 -1.74 -1.62
N SER A 6 25.72 -1.08 -2.41
CA SER A 6 26.10 -1.54 -3.75
C SER A 6 27.01 -2.77 -3.76
N LYS A 7 27.30 -3.44 -2.65
CA LYS A 7 27.96 -4.77 -2.66
C LYS A 7 26.96 -5.90 -2.55
N THR A 8 25.93 -5.71 -1.75
CA THR A 8 24.91 -6.74 -1.46
C THR A 8 23.61 -6.51 -2.20
N GLY A 9 23.41 -5.34 -2.80
CA GLY A 9 22.13 -4.94 -3.39
C GLY A 9 21.08 -4.56 -2.34
N ARG A 10 21.40 -4.65 -1.05
CA ARG A 10 20.45 -4.46 0.05
C ARG A 10 20.25 -2.99 0.35
N PHE A 11 19.00 -2.56 0.40
CA PHE A 11 18.57 -1.35 1.10
C PHE A 11 18.48 -1.52 2.63
N GLY A 12 18.28 -0.40 3.32
CA GLY A 12 17.97 -0.32 4.75
C GLY A 12 19.21 -0.24 5.64
N THR A 13 18.96 -0.02 6.93
CA THR A 13 20.00 0.04 7.96
C THR A 13 19.73 -0.96 9.09
N GLY A 14 20.79 -1.35 9.81
CA GLY A 14 20.70 -2.24 10.96
C GLY A 14 20.44 -3.69 10.55
N LEU A 15 19.57 -4.39 11.31
CA LEU A 15 19.15 -5.75 10.97
C LEU A 15 18.38 -5.73 9.65
N TRP A 16 18.91 -6.38 8.63
CA TRP A 16 18.24 -6.46 7.34
C TRP A 16 16.98 -7.34 7.40
N ILE A 17 15.91 -6.86 6.77
CA ILE A 17 14.64 -7.57 6.58
C ILE A 17 14.20 -7.44 5.13
N CYS A 18 13.44 -8.39 4.59
CA CYS A 18 13.00 -8.34 3.18
C CYS A 18 12.26 -7.04 2.83
N ARG A 19 11.50 -6.48 3.80
CA ARG A 19 10.82 -5.20 3.66
C ARG A 19 11.73 -3.98 3.46
N ASP A 20 13.02 -4.09 3.75
CA ASP A 20 13.96 -3.04 3.36
C ASP A 20 13.99 -2.88 1.83
N GLN A 21 13.71 -3.95 1.08
CA GLN A 21 13.66 -3.88 -0.38
C GLN A 21 12.34 -3.32 -0.91
N ASP A 22 11.37 -2.95 -0.05
CA ASP A 22 10.16 -2.25 -0.48
C ASP A 22 10.53 -0.95 -1.26
N ASP A 23 11.71 -0.37 -0.99
CA ASP A 23 12.29 0.80 -1.68
C ASP A 23 12.56 0.62 -3.20
N ILE A 24 12.52 -0.60 -3.74
CA ILE A 24 12.68 -0.83 -5.19
C ILE A 24 11.57 -0.18 -6.02
N GLU A 25 10.33 -0.18 -5.51
CA GLU A 25 9.20 0.42 -6.22
C GLU A 25 9.30 1.94 -6.31
N PRO A 26 9.51 2.69 -5.20
CA PRO A 26 9.66 4.13 -5.29
C PRO A 26 10.90 4.60 -6.04
N LEU A 27 11.89 3.73 -6.30
CA LEU A 27 12.97 4.01 -7.25
C LEU A 27 12.53 3.79 -8.71
N ALA A 28 11.72 2.76 -8.97
CA ALA A 28 11.22 2.43 -10.30
C ALA A 28 10.30 3.50 -10.89
N VAL A 29 9.54 4.22 -10.05
CA VAL A 29 8.65 5.30 -10.49
C VAL A 29 9.39 6.45 -11.16
N PRO A 30 10.33 7.16 -10.52
CA PRO A 30 11.09 8.22 -11.17
C PRO A 30 11.98 7.67 -12.29
N TYR A 31 12.46 6.43 -12.24
CA TYR A 31 13.17 5.83 -13.37
C TYR A 31 12.30 5.73 -14.65
N SER A 32 11.02 5.36 -14.49
CA SER A 32 10.10 5.08 -15.61
C SER A 32 9.25 6.29 -16.03
N THR A 33 9.13 7.32 -15.20
CA THR A 33 8.24 8.47 -15.43
C THR A 33 8.92 9.57 -16.24
N LYS A 34 8.50 9.79 -17.48
CA LYS A 34 9.01 10.90 -18.30
C LYS A 34 8.40 12.23 -17.85
N HIS A 35 9.22 13.14 -17.32
CA HIS A 35 8.82 14.49 -16.94
C HIS A 35 9.99 15.46 -17.11
N GLU A 36 9.73 16.74 -17.38
CA GLU A 36 10.80 17.75 -17.59
C GLU A 36 11.66 17.96 -16.34
N ASP A 37 11.03 17.97 -15.18
CA ASP A 37 11.71 18.13 -13.88
C ASP A 37 12.23 16.81 -13.27
N ASN A 38 12.13 15.69 -13.99
CA ASN A 38 12.60 14.40 -13.47
C ASN A 38 13.99 14.05 -14.02
N PRO A 39 15.07 14.27 -13.25
CA PRO A 39 16.43 13.98 -13.70
C PRO A 39 16.76 12.48 -13.72
N TYR A 40 15.92 11.64 -13.12
CA TYR A 40 16.18 10.20 -12.95
C TYR A 40 15.58 9.33 -14.06
N PHE A 41 14.86 9.93 -15.01
CA PHE A 41 14.24 9.19 -16.10
C PHE A 41 15.29 8.42 -16.91
N LYS A 42 15.17 7.09 -16.94
CA LYS A 42 16.11 6.15 -17.57
C LYS A 42 17.56 6.26 -17.05
N ASP A 43 17.75 6.70 -15.81
CA ASP A 43 19.08 6.73 -15.18
C ASP A 43 19.61 5.29 -14.96
N PRO A 44 20.75 4.90 -15.56
CA PRO A 44 21.29 3.55 -15.44
C PRO A 44 21.69 3.17 -14.01
N GLN A 45 22.09 4.13 -13.17
CA GLN A 45 22.44 3.83 -11.77
C GLN A 45 21.20 3.47 -10.96
N ILE A 46 20.06 4.11 -11.25
CA ILE A 46 18.79 3.78 -10.61
C ILE A 46 18.32 2.39 -11.06
N LEU A 47 18.41 2.08 -12.36
CA LEU A 47 18.09 0.74 -12.86
C LEU A 47 18.95 -0.34 -12.20
N GLU A 48 20.27 -0.12 -12.09
CA GLU A 48 21.17 -1.07 -11.42
C GLU A 48 20.76 -1.29 -9.96
N ALA A 49 20.44 -0.22 -9.23
CA ALA A 49 20.00 -0.33 -7.84
C ALA A 49 18.68 -1.13 -7.70
N ILE A 50 17.71 -0.89 -8.58
CA ILE A 50 16.43 -1.62 -8.61
C ILE A 50 16.67 -3.12 -8.85
N VAL A 51 17.41 -3.46 -9.91
CA VAL A 51 17.71 -4.85 -10.31
C VAL A 51 18.40 -5.59 -9.17
N ARG A 52 19.38 -4.95 -8.54
CA ARG A 52 20.14 -5.57 -7.45
C ARG A 52 19.35 -5.67 -6.15
N GLY A 53 18.42 -4.74 -5.90
CA GLY A 53 17.48 -4.82 -4.80
C GLY A 53 16.58 -6.06 -4.86
N GLY A 54 16.01 -6.35 -6.03
CA GLY A 54 15.23 -7.58 -6.21
C GLY A 54 16.10 -8.84 -6.30
N ASP A 55 17.33 -8.77 -6.82
CA ASP A 55 18.26 -9.92 -6.72
C ASP A 55 18.57 -10.27 -5.25
N ALA A 56 18.69 -9.27 -4.36
CA ALA A 56 18.84 -9.51 -2.92
C ALA A 56 17.62 -10.21 -2.29
N LEU A 57 16.41 -10.00 -2.82
CA LEU A 57 15.22 -10.75 -2.41
C LEU A 57 15.30 -12.21 -2.85
N ILE A 58 15.75 -12.48 -4.07
CA ILE A 58 15.93 -13.84 -4.61
C ILE A 58 16.97 -14.60 -3.78
N GLU A 59 18.08 -13.95 -3.43
CA GLU A 59 19.17 -14.58 -2.66
C GLU A 59 18.75 -14.97 -1.23
N ASP A 60 17.86 -14.21 -0.60
CA ASP A 60 17.42 -14.46 0.78
C ASP A 60 16.18 -15.36 0.88
N ALA A 61 15.40 -15.47 -0.20
CA ALA A 61 14.19 -16.27 -0.21
C ALA A 61 14.49 -17.77 -0.03
N ASP A 62 13.56 -18.48 0.61
CA ASP A 62 13.60 -19.95 0.67
C ASP A 62 13.20 -20.59 -0.67
N GLU A 63 13.17 -21.93 -0.70
CA GLU A 63 12.84 -22.70 -1.90
C GLU A 63 11.41 -22.48 -2.44
N ASP A 64 10.51 -21.95 -1.63
CA ASP A 64 9.12 -21.61 -1.98
C ASP A 64 8.96 -20.12 -2.34
N GLY A 65 10.04 -19.33 -2.30
CA GLY A 65 9.99 -17.88 -2.48
C GLY A 65 9.45 -17.14 -1.24
N LYS A 66 9.57 -17.69 -0.05
CA LYS A 66 9.15 -17.04 1.21
C LYS A 66 10.36 -16.42 1.91
N TRP A 67 10.08 -15.50 2.82
CA TRP A 67 11.07 -14.97 3.76
C TRP A 67 10.60 -15.22 5.18
N ILE A 68 11.54 -15.27 6.12
CA ILE A 68 11.20 -15.18 7.54
C ILE A 68 10.59 -13.80 7.78
N PHE A 69 9.36 -13.74 8.31
CA PHE A 69 8.79 -12.48 8.80
C PHE A 69 9.65 -12.00 9.95
N ARG A 70 10.53 -11.04 9.68
CA ARG A 70 11.42 -10.44 10.67
C ARG A 70 11.11 -8.96 10.83
N LYS A 71 11.11 -8.47 12.07
CA LYS A 71 11.04 -7.03 12.38
C LYS A 71 12.41 -6.48 12.71
N LYS A 72 12.54 -5.15 12.67
CA LYS A 72 13.80 -4.45 12.99
C LYS A 72 14.26 -4.62 14.45
N ASP A 73 13.36 -5.02 15.35
CA ASP A 73 13.68 -5.37 16.74
C ASP A 73 14.23 -6.81 16.91
N GLY A 74 14.34 -7.58 15.81
CA GLY A 74 14.80 -8.96 15.82
C GLY A 74 13.72 -10.02 16.06
N SER A 75 12.45 -9.62 16.27
CA SER A 75 11.36 -10.59 16.40
C SER A 75 11.02 -11.27 15.07
N GLU A 76 10.71 -12.57 15.14
CA GLU A 76 10.43 -13.43 13.98
C GLU A 76 9.07 -14.13 14.08
N TRP A 77 8.36 -14.27 12.96
CA TRP A 77 6.99 -14.80 12.88
C TRP A 77 6.82 -15.86 11.78
N GLY A 78 7.81 -16.73 11.62
CA GLY A 78 7.79 -17.83 10.65
C GLY A 78 7.95 -17.40 9.19
N MET A 79 7.94 -18.39 8.29
CA MET A 79 8.03 -18.13 6.85
C MET A 79 6.72 -17.58 6.28
N ILE A 80 6.82 -16.59 5.41
CA ILE A 80 5.68 -15.96 4.76
C ILE A 80 6.05 -15.52 3.33
N TRP A 81 5.08 -15.57 2.42
CA TRP A 81 5.13 -14.71 1.24
C TRP A 81 4.84 -13.28 1.69
N MET A 82 5.86 -12.45 1.90
CA MET A 82 5.66 -11.10 2.46
C MET A 82 4.80 -10.24 1.51
N PRO A 83 3.56 -9.87 1.87
CA PRO A 83 2.61 -9.30 0.90
C PRO A 83 3.04 -7.93 0.39
N TRP A 84 3.60 -7.09 1.26
CA TRP A 84 4.08 -5.75 0.90
C TRP A 84 5.26 -5.86 -0.06
N THR A 85 6.30 -6.62 0.30
CA THR A 85 7.49 -6.81 -0.54
C THR A 85 7.17 -7.42 -1.90
N TYR A 86 6.31 -8.45 -1.97
CA TYR A 86 5.87 -8.99 -3.25
C TYR A 86 5.17 -7.95 -4.12
N SER A 87 4.27 -7.14 -3.54
CA SER A 87 3.56 -6.09 -4.30
C SER A 87 4.50 -5.04 -4.87
N ARG A 88 5.47 -4.54 -4.07
CA ARG A 88 6.43 -3.51 -4.49
C ARG A 88 7.33 -4.09 -5.57
N TRP A 89 7.76 -5.34 -5.38
CA TRP A 89 8.63 -6.02 -6.33
C TRP A 89 7.99 -6.23 -7.69
N VAL A 90 6.73 -6.70 -7.74
CA VAL A 90 6.07 -6.93 -9.03
C VAL A 90 5.69 -5.63 -9.75
N ARG A 91 5.34 -4.58 -8.99
CA ARG A 91 5.08 -3.24 -9.55
C ARG A 91 6.36 -2.64 -10.12
N ALA A 92 7.47 -2.74 -9.40
CA ALA A 92 8.77 -2.34 -9.91
C ALA A 92 9.15 -3.11 -11.18
N PHE A 93 8.95 -4.43 -11.18
CA PHE A 93 9.20 -5.27 -12.36
C PHE A 93 8.38 -4.82 -13.57
N ASP A 94 7.07 -4.57 -13.41
CA ASP A 94 6.22 -4.13 -14.52
C ASP A 94 6.70 -2.80 -15.14
N LEU A 95 7.26 -1.90 -14.33
CA LEU A 95 7.79 -0.61 -14.78
C LEU A 95 9.13 -0.71 -15.53
N VAL A 96 10.00 -1.66 -15.17
CA VAL A 96 11.40 -1.66 -15.63
C VAL A 96 11.81 -2.86 -16.49
N LYS A 97 10.97 -3.92 -16.57
CA LYS A 97 11.31 -5.21 -17.21
C LYS A 97 11.84 -5.11 -18.65
N GLU A 98 11.43 -4.11 -19.40
CA GLU A 98 11.86 -3.94 -20.80
C GLU A 98 13.25 -3.30 -20.94
N ASP A 99 13.77 -2.65 -19.89
CA ASP A 99 15.14 -2.11 -19.89
C ASP A 99 16.13 -3.01 -19.13
N MET A 100 15.63 -4.01 -18.38
CA MET A 100 16.48 -4.90 -17.60
C MET A 100 17.42 -5.71 -18.50
N PRO A 101 18.66 -6.01 -18.05
CA PRO A 101 19.47 -7.06 -18.67
C PRO A 101 18.68 -8.36 -18.74
N GLN A 102 18.74 -9.04 -19.89
CA GLN A 102 17.93 -10.24 -20.16
C GLN A 102 18.03 -11.29 -19.05
N GLU A 103 19.24 -11.60 -18.60
CA GLU A 103 19.45 -12.60 -17.53
C GLU A 103 18.79 -12.18 -16.21
N ALA A 104 18.79 -10.88 -15.88
CA ALA A 104 18.15 -10.38 -14.66
C ALA A 104 16.62 -10.44 -14.77
N ARG A 105 16.08 -10.06 -15.95
CA ARG A 105 14.65 -10.20 -16.25
C ARG A 105 14.20 -11.66 -16.08
N GLU A 106 14.90 -12.61 -16.68
CA GLU A 106 14.57 -14.03 -16.60
C GLU A 106 14.63 -14.57 -15.15
N ARG A 107 15.60 -14.12 -14.35
CA ARG A 107 15.66 -14.46 -12.91
C ARG A 107 14.44 -13.94 -12.14
N TRP A 108 14.07 -12.68 -12.34
CA TRP A 108 12.91 -12.07 -11.69
C TRP A 108 11.60 -12.71 -12.14
N GLU A 109 11.42 -12.94 -13.44
CA GLU A 109 10.23 -13.63 -13.98
C GLU A 109 10.06 -15.01 -13.32
N LYS A 110 11.14 -15.77 -13.19
CA LYS A 110 11.12 -17.07 -12.52
C LYS A 110 10.75 -16.95 -11.04
N ALA A 111 11.37 -16.04 -10.30
CA ALA A 111 11.15 -15.88 -8.86
C ALA A 111 9.75 -15.34 -8.53
N LEU A 112 9.30 -14.31 -9.24
CA LEU A 112 7.94 -13.78 -9.14
C LEU A 112 6.91 -14.85 -9.54
N THR A 113 7.18 -15.64 -10.58
CA THR A 113 6.29 -16.73 -10.97
C THR A 113 6.16 -17.79 -9.86
N LEU A 114 7.27 -18.19 -9.25
CA LEU A 114 7.28 -19.13 -8.11
C LEU A 114 6.45 -18.60 -6.94
N GLY A 115 6.77 -17.38 -6.49
CA GLY A 115 6.11 -16.74 -5.36
C GLY A 115 4.60 -16.57 -5.55
N TYR A 116 4.18 -16.01 -6.69
CA TYR A 116 2.76 -15.77 -6.96
C TYR A 116 1.98 -17.06 -7.24
N SER A 117 2.62 -18.10 -7.76
CA SER A 117 1.99 -19.43 -7.84
C SER A 117 1.66 -19.96 -6.44
N GLY A 118 2.62 -19.89 -5.51
CA GLY A 118 2.41 -20.29 -4.11
C GLY A 118 1.37 -19.43 -3.38
N ILE A 119 1.39 -18.11 -3.58
CA ILE A 119 0.37 -17.18 -3.06
C ILE A 119 -1.03 -17.57 -3.55
N LYS A 120 -1.20 -17.78 -4.86
CA LYS A 120 -2.49 -18.15 -5.45
C LYS A 120 -3.00 -19.48 -4.89
N GLU A 121 -2.12 -20.47 -4.70
CA GLU A 121 -2.49 -21.80 -4.24
C GLU A 121 -2.80 -21.85 -2.73
N HIS A 122 -2.10 -21.07 -1.92
CA HIS A 122 -2.10 -21.27 -0.47
C HIS A 122 -2.45 -20.04 0.38
N ALA A 123 -2.38 -18.82 -0.15
CA ALA A 123 -2.52 -17.58 0.63
C ALA A 123 -3.86 -16.85 0.43
N LEU A 124 -4.73 -17.32 -0.48
CA LEU A 124 -6.00 -16.67 -0.86
C LEU A 124 -7.23 -17.50 -0.44
N ASN A 125 -7.24 -17.99 0.80
CA ASN A 125 -8.26 -18.91 1.32
C ASN A 125 -9.34 -18.26 2.18
N SER A 126 -9.13 -17.05 2.69
CA SER A 126 -10.08 -16.32 3.52
C SER A 126 -9.92 -14.81 3.35
N VAL A 127 -11.01 -14.05 3.52
CA VAL A 127 -10.95 -12.58 3.49
C VAL A 127 -10.28 -12.07 4.76
N HIS A 128 -9.10 -11.48 4.59
CA HIS A 128 -8.30 -10.82 5.63
C HIS A 128 -7.33 -9.84 4.96
N ASN A 129 -6.72 -8.90 5.69
CA ASN A 129 -5.85 -7.89 5.08
C ASN A 129 -4.69 -8.45 4.23
N ILE A 130 -3.98 -9.49 4.71
CA ILE A 130 -2.84 -10.10 3.99
C ILE A 130 -3.32 -10.74 2.66
N PRO A 131 -4.33 -11.65 2.66
CA PRO A 131 -4.92 -12.16 1.43
C PRO A 131 -5.44 -11.09 0.47
N ALA A 132 -6.09 -10.03 0.96
CA ALA A 132 -6.57 -8.94 0.10
C ALA A 132 -5.40 -8.26 -0.63
N HIS A 133 -4.32 -7.97 0.09
CA HIS A 133 -3.13 -7.36 -0.49
C HIS A 133 -2.37 -8.32 -1.43
N HIS A 134 -2.36 -9.63 -1.12
CA HIS A 134 -1.85 -10.65 -2.03
C HIS A 134 -2.66 -10.74 -3.33
N ALA A 135 -3.98 -10.64 -3.27
CA ALA A 135 -4.83 -10.68 -4.45
C ALA A 135 -4.57 -9.46 -5.35
N MET A 136 -4.42 -8.26 -4.78
CA MET A 136 -3.98 -7.07 -5.54
C MET A 136 -2.64 -7.32 -6.23
N GLY A 137 -1.65 -7.83 -5.50
CA GLY A 137 -0.34 -8.17 -6.07
C GLY A 137 -0.43 -9.24 -7.17
N LEU A 138 -1.28 -10.25 -6.99
CA LEU A 138 -1.48 -11.34 -7.96
C LEU A 138 -2.12 -10.84 -9.26
N TYR A 139 -3.03 -9.87 -9.18
CA TYR A 139 -3.59 -9.23 -10.38
C TYR A 139 -2.49 -8.52 -11.19
N ILE A 140 -1.66 -7.72 -10.52
CA ILE A 140 -0.54 -7.01 -11.15
C ILE A 140 0.48 -8.00 -11.71
N ALA A 141 0.80 -9.07 -10.98
CA ALA A 141 1.66 -10.15 -11.46
C ALA A 141 1.08 -10.82 -12.71
N GLY A 142 -0.23 -11.03 -12.74
CA GLY A 142 -0.94 -11.56 -13.91
C GLY A 142 -0.74 -10.71 -15.15
N LYS A 143 -0.84 -9.38 -15.01
CA LYS A 143 -0.52 -8.44 -16.08
C LYS A 143 0.96 -8.46 -16.45
N ALA A 144 1.85 -8.38 -15.47
CA ALA A 144 3.28 -8.22 -15.69
C ALA A 144 3.92 -9.46 -16.36
N LEU A 145 3.44 -10.66 -16.02
CA LEU A 145 3.93 -11.97 -16.46
C LEU A 145 3.04 -12.64 -17.53
N ASN A 146 2.03 -11.92 -18.05
CA ASN A 146 1.08 -12.43 -19.04
C ASN A 146 0.34 -13.72 -18.61
N LYS A 147 -0.19 -13.72 -17.38
CA LYS A 147 -1.02 -14.79 -16.77
C LYS A 147 -2.46 -14.30 -16.58
N PRO A 148 -3.30 -14.26 -17.62
CA PRO A 148 -4.68 -13.77 -17.52
C PRO A 148 -5.52 -14.54 -16.49
N GLU A 149 -5.23 -15.83 -16.28
CA GLU A 149 -5.88 -16.67 -15.28
C GLU A 149 -5.58 -16.24 -13.83
N TRP A 150 -4.46 -15.54 -13.60
CA TRP A 150 -4.17 -14.94 -12.29
C TRP A 150 -4.96 -13.67 -12.07
N MET A 151 -5.17 -12.88 -13.12
CA MET A 151 -5.99 -11.66 -13.08
C MET A 151 -7.43 -12.00 -12.74
N GLU A 152 -8.01 -13.00 -13.41
CA GLU A 152 -9.38 -13.47 -13.14
C GLU A 152 -9.52 -13.96 -11.69
N PHE A 153 -8.64 -14.84 -11.24
CA PHE A 153 -8.67 -15.36 -9.88
C PHE A 153 -8.55 -14.25 -8.81
N ALA A 154 -7.62 -13.32 -9.01
CA ALA A 154 -7.42 -12.19 -8.12
C ALA A 154 -8.64 -11.27 -8.07
N SER A 155 -9.22 -10.96 -9.24
CA SER A 155 -10.44 -10.17 -9.36
C SER A 155 -11.60 -10.80 -8.58
N ASP A 156 -11.85 -12.09 -8.76
CA ASP A 156 -12.90 -12.82 -8.05
C ASP A 156 -12.69 -12.81 -6.54
N PHE A 157 -11.44 -12.95 -6.09
CA PHE A 157 -11.11 -12.86 -4.67
C PHE A 157 -11.37 -11.45 -4.12
N LEU A 158 -10.96 -10.40 -4.83
CA LEU A 158 -11.17 -9.02 -4.41
C LEU A 158 -12.67 -8.65 -4.38
N MET A 159 -13.50 -9.24 -5.22
CA MET A 159 -14.95 -9.06 -5.10
C MET A 159 -15.51 -9.68 -3.81
N LYS A 160 -14.98 -10.82 -3.36
CA LYS A 160 -15.33 -11.36 -2.03
C LYS A 160 -14.89 -10.42 -0.90
N VAL A 161 -13.75 -9.73 -1.07
CA VAL A 161 -13.30 -8.70 -0.12
C VAL A 161 -14.30 -7.53 -0.09
N VAL A 162 -14.77 -7.06 -1.25
CA VAL A 162 -15.80 -6.01 -1.35
C VAL A 162 -17.09 -6.45 -0.67
N GLU A 163 -17.58 -7.66 -0.94
CA GLU A 163 -18.81 -8.21 -0.37
C GLU A 163 -18.73 -8.39 1.15
N ALA A 164 -17.54 -8.66 1.69
CA ALA A 164 -17.31 -8.84 3.12
C ALA A 164 -17.24 -7.51 3.90
N GLN A 165 -17.18 -6.35 3.23
CA GLN A 165 -17.13 -5.07 3.92
C GLN A 165 -18.44 -4.85 4.70
N ASN A 166 -18.31 -4.42 5.95
CA ASN A 166 -19.47 -4.02 6.73
C ASN A 166 -20.14 -2.79 6.08
N PRO A 167 -21.48 -2.66 6.11
CA PRO A 167 -22.19 -1.49 5.60
C PRO A 167 -21.71 -0.15 6.18
N ALA A 168 -21.12 -0.14 7.39
CA ALA A 168 -20.53 1.04 8.00
C ALA A 168 -19.13 1.42 7.45
N GLY A 169 -18.60 0.69 6.46
CA GLY A 169 -17.37 1.05 5.73
C GLY A 169 -16.07 0.44 6.24
N TYR A 170 -16.14 -0.46 7.22
CA TYR A 170 -14.97 -1.16 7.76
C TYR A 170 -14.94 -2.65 7.37
N TRP A 171 -13.78 -3.28 7.45
CA TRP A 171 -13.63 -4.74 7.48
C TRP A 171 -13.44 -5.25 8.91
N SER A 172 -13.84 -6.49 9.16
CA SER A 172 -13.64 -7.18 10.43
C SER A 172 -12.66 -8.33 10.24
N GLU A 173 -11.76 -8.53 11.19
CA GLU A 173 -10.81 -9.64 11.23
C GLU A 173 -11.13 -10.64 12.35
N ASN A 174 -12.14 -10.35 13.17
CA ASN A 174 -12.68 -11.26 14.18
C ASN A 174 -14.18 -10.99 14.47
N ILE A 175 -14.52 -9.90 15.17
CA ILE A 175 -15.88 -9.60 15.64
C ILE A 175 -16.32 -8.14 15.46
N GLY A 176 -15.38 -7.21 15.33
CA GLY A 176 -15.59 -5.77 15.34
C GLY A 176 -14.81 -5.05 14.23
N PRO A 177 -14.79 -3.71 14.26
CA PRO A 177 -14.06 -2.93 13.29
C PRO A 177 -12.54 -3.12 13.41
N VAL A 178 -11.86 -3.18 12.28
CA VAL A 178 -10.46 -2.74 12.21
C VAL A 178 -10.44 -1.29 11.75
N VAL A 179 -9.61 -0.45 12.37
CA VAL A 179 -9.44 0.95 11.96
C VAL A 179 -8.09 1.08 11.26
N ALA A 180 -7.00 0.67 11.92
CA ALA A 180 -5.67 0.75 11.34
C ALA A 180 -5.47 -0.20 10.15
N TYR A 181 -5.96 -1.44 10.21
CA TYR A 181 -5.85 -2.36 9.08
C TYR A 181 -6.86 -2.09 7.96
N ASN A 182 -7.89 -1.27 8.20
CA ASN A 182 -8.83 -0.83 7.17
C ASN A 182 -8.10 -0.14 5.99
N PHE A 183 -7.03 0.60 6.29
CA PHE A 183 -6.16 1.20 5.28
C PHE A 183 -5.49 0.16 4.36
N VAL A 184 -5.20 -1.05 4.84
CA VAL A 184 -4.60 -2.11 4.01
C VAL A 184 -5.59 -2.60 2.95
N TYR A 185 -6.87 -2.73 3.32
CA TYR A 185 -7.93 -3.06 2.36
C TYR A 185 -8.15 -1.91 1.36
N ALA A 186 -8.17 -0.66 1.83
CA ALA A 186 -8.29 0.51 0.98
C ALA A 186 -7.14 0.59 -0.04
N ASP A 187 -5.91 0.32 0.37
CA ASP A 187 -4.74 0.31 -0.51
C ASP A 187 -4.84 -0.80 -1.55
N ALA A 188 -5.22 -2.01 -1.14
CA ALA A 188 -5.37 -3.15 -2.03
C ALA A 188 -6.46 -2.92 -3.09
N LEU A 189 -7.65 -2.48 -2.68
CA LEU A 189 -8.77 -2.22 -3.58
C LEU A 189 -8.52 -0.98 -4.45
N GLY A 190 -7.93 0.08 -3.90
CA GLY A 190 -7.59 1.29 -4.62
C GLY A 190 -6.53 1.07 -5.69
N THR A 191 -5.44 0.38 -5.34
CA THR A 191 -4.40 0.01 -6.30
C THR A 191 -4.96 -0.93 -7.37
N TYR A 192 -5.80 -1.90 -6.99
CA TYR A 192 -6.47 -2.76 -7.95
C TYR A 192 -7.36 -1.97 -8.92
N TYR A 193 -8.17 -1.01 -8.43
CA TYR A 193 -8.99 -0.14 -9.26
C TYR A 193 -8.15 0.60 -10.28
N ALA A 194 -7.08 1.27 -9.84
CA ALA A 194 -6.22 2.06 -10.72
C ALA A 194 -5.61 1.23 -11.86
N VAL A 195 -5.27 -0.04 -11.58
CA VAL A 195 -4.65 -0.93 -12.58
C VAL A 195 -5.69 -1.62 -13.49
N SER A 196 -6.88 -1.94 -12.96
CA SER A 196 -7.89 -2.76 -13.65
C SER A 196 -9.03 -1.96 -14.29
N GLY A 197 -9.33 -0.78 -13.76
CA GLY A 197 -10.55 -0.01 -14.07
C GLY A 197 -11.84 -0.64 -13.54
N ASP A 198 -11.78 -1.62 -12.62
CA ASP A 198 -12.98 -2.29 -12.12
C ASP A 198 -13.77 -1.41 -11.13
N GLU A 199 -14.73 -0.67 -11.66
CA GLU A 199 -15.58 0.25 -10.91
C GLU A 199 -16.40 -0.41 -9.79
N ARG A 200 -16.53 -1.75 -9.76
CA ARG A 200 -17.25 -2.47 -8.70
C ARG A 200 -16.68 -2.24 -7.31
N VAL A 201 -15.42 -1.84 -7.19
CA VAL A 201 -14.80 -1.55 -5.88
C VAL A 201 -15.08 -0.13 -5.38
N LEU A 202 -15.47 0.82 -6.25
CA LEU A 202 -15.63 2.23 -5.89
C LEU A 202 -16.60 2.45 -4.72
N PRO A 203 -17.78 1.79 -4.66
CA PRO A 203 -18.68 1.96 -3.51
C PRO A 203 -18.06 1.50 -2.18
N ALA A 204 -17.15 0.52 -2.21
CA ALA A 204 -16.46 0.08 -1.00
C ALA A 204 -15.37 1.07 -0.55
N LEU A 205 -14.67 1.67 -1.51
CA LEU A 205 -13.69 2.73 -1.24
C LEU A 205 -14.36 3.99 -0.68
N GLU A 206 -15.54 4.36 -1.20
CA GLU A 206 -16.33 5.49 -0.69
C GLU A 206 -16.75 5.29 0.76
N ARG A 207 -17.38 4.15 1.10
CA ARG A 207 -17.73 3.83 2.49
C ARG A 207 -16.52 3.77 3.41
N CYS A 208 -15.38 3.25 2.92
CA CYS A 208 -14.13 3.24 3.67
C CYS A 208 -13.63 4.65 3.98
N ALA A 209 -13.69 5.56 3.01
CA ALA A 209 -13.35 6.96 3.21
C ALA A 209 -14.27 7.65 4.22
N GLU A 210 -15.59 7.44 4.09
CA GLU A 210 -16.57 7.95 5.05
C GLU A 210 -16.29 7.43 6.47
N TYR A 211 -16.01 6.13 6.61
CA TYR A 211 -15.63 5.54 7.88
C TYR A 211 -14.43 6.27 8.51
N HIS A 212 -13.37 6.52 7.74
CA HIS A 212 -12.19 7.20 8.24
C HIS A 212 -12.38 8.69 8.53
N LEU A 213 -13.30 9.37 7.85
CA LEU A 213 -13.70 10.73 8.21
C LEU A 213 -14.31 10.80 9.62
N HIS A 214 -15.04 9.76 10.04
CA HIS A 214 -15.67 9.68 11.35
C HIS A 214 -14.77 9.10 12.44
N PHE A 215 -13.90 8.15 12.11
CA PHE A 215 -13.05 7.42 13.06
C PHE A 215 -11.57 7.86 13.05
N THR A 216 -11.38 9.18 12.93
CA THR A 216 -10.07 9.84 13.05
C THR A 216 -10.20 11.04 14.00
N TYR A 217 -9.40 11.06 15.07
CA TYR A 217 -9.36 12.14 16.03
C TYR A 217 -8.97 13.47 15.37
N PRO A 218 -9.31 14.63 15.98
CA PRO A 218 -8.95 15.94 15.46
C PRO A 218 -7.46 16.13 15.16
N ASP A 219 -6.58 15.45 15.91
CA ASP A 219 -5.12 15.47 15.71
C ASP A 219 -4.63 14.58 14.56
N GLY A 220 -5.52 13.87 13.87
CA GLY A 220 -5.21 12.99 12.75
C GLY A 220 -4.84 11.55 13.14
N THR A 221 -4.84 11.20 14.42
CA THR A 221 -4.65 9.81 14.88
C THR A 221 -5.95 9.02 14.75
N THR A 222 -5.84 7.69 14.62
CA THR A 222 -7.02 6.81 14.48
C THR A 222 -7.67 6.52 15.81
N VAL A 223 -9.01 6.45 15.80
CA VAL A 223 -9.78 6.01 16.98
C VAL A 223 -9.51 4.53 17.25
N GLU A 224 -8.86 4.22 18.37
CA GLU A 224 -8.48 2.87 18.77
C GLU A 224 -9.57 2.14 19.55
N THR A 225 -10.47 2.87 20.20
CA THR A 225 -11.44 2.29 21.17
C THR A 225 -12.43 1.30 20.54
N ILE A 226 -12.57 1.35 19.22
CA ILE A 226 -13.36 0.42 18.42
C ILE A 226 -12.51 -0.51 17.55
N ASP A 227 -11.18 -0.34 17.55
CA ASP A 227 -10.26 -1.16 16.76
C ASP A 227 -9.99 -2.48 17.50
N GLU A 228 -10.43 -3.59 16.92
CA GLU A 228 -10.28 -4.89 17.54
C GLU A 228 -8.86 -5.47 17.45
N ARG A 229 -7.98 -4.87 16.64
CA ARG A 229 -6.64 -5.39 16.31
C ARG A 229 -5.52 -4.55 16.88
N ASN A 230 -5.67 -3.23 16.87
CA ASN A 230 -4.59 -2.31 17.14
C ASN A 230 -4.87 -1.45 18.39
N PRO A 231 -3.93 -1.41 19.36
CA PRO A 231 -4.02 -0.45 20.45
C PRO A 231 -3.79 0.99 19.95
N TYR A 232 -3.97 1.96 20.85
CA TYR A 232 -3.66 3.36 20.56
C TYR A 232 -2.23 3.54 20.03
N HIS A 233 -2.10 4.36 19.00
CA HIS A 233 -0.83 4.85 18.47
C HIS A 233 -0.97 6.35 18.15
N ASP A 234 0.05 7.13 18.48
CA ASP A 234 0.13 8.58 18.26
C ASP A 234 0.52 8.97 16.81
N THR A 235 0.48 8.00 15.89
CA THR A 235 0.88 8.21 14.50
C THR A 235 -0.29 8.73 13.68
N ILE A 236 -0.11 9.89 13.05
CA ILE A 236 -1.06 10.44 12.07
C ILE A 236 -1.11 9.51 10.85
N ARG A 237 -2.32 9.07 10.47
CA ARG A 237 -2.51 8.24 9.27
C ARG A 237 -2.65 9.11 8.02
N THR A 238 -1.65 9.10 7.15
CA THR A 238 -1.62 9.94 5.95
C THR A 238 -2.51 9.46 4.80
N GLY A 239 -3.30 8.39 5.00
CA GLY A 239 -4.08 7.72 3.97
C GLY A 239 -3.21 7.00 2.93
N ASN A 240 -3.83 6.60 1.82
CA ASN A 240 -3.18 5.94 0.69
C ASN A 240 -3.96 6.22 -0.61
N VAL A 241 -3.55 5.60 -1.72
CA VAL A 241 -4.11 5.88 -3.03
C VAL A 241 -5.60 5.54 -3.16
N GLY A 242 -6.10 4.58 -2.36
CA GLY A 242 -7.52 4.20 -2.35
C GLY A 242 -8.46 5.34 -1.95
N PHE A 243 -7.94 6.38 -1.27
CA PHE A 243 -8.71 7.57 -0.90
C PHE A 243 -8.75 8.62 -2.03
N THR A 244 -8.01 8.45 -3.11
CA THR A 244 -7.97 9.46 -4.18
C THR A 244 -9.17 9.38 -5.11
N PHE A 245 -9.94 8.28 -5.08
CA PHE A 245 -10.98 7.99 -6.08
C PHE A 245 -12.38 8.52 -5.71
N THR A 246 -12.56 9.11 -4.53
CA THR A 246 -13.86 9.64 -4.08
C THR A 246 -13.71 11.05 -3.49
N PRO A 247 -14.74 11.90 -3.54
CA PRO A 247 -14.72 13.22 -2.89
C PRO A 247 -14.42 13.15 -1.39
N GLU A 248 -14.97 12.16 -0.70
CA GLU A 248 -14.82 11.89 0.74
C GLU A 248 -13.39 11.46 1.06
N GLY A 249 -12.81 10.60 0.21
CA GLY A 249 -11.44 10.17 0.37
C GLY A 249 -10.45 11.33 0.17
N ARG A 250 -10.68 12.17 -0.84
CA ARG A 250 -9.86 13.37 -1.04
C ARG A 250 -10.02 14.39 0.09
N ALA A 251 -11.21 14.48 0.70
CA ALA A 251 -11.43 15.27 1.92
C ALA A 251 -10.59 14.75 3.08
N TYR A 252 -10.58 13.42 3.27
CA TYR A 252 -9.75 12.76 4.29
C TYR A 252 -8.27 13.05 4.06
N LEU A 253 -7.76 12.82 2.85
CA LEU A 253 -6.36 13.07 2.51
C LEU A 253 -5.96 14.52 2.74
N LYS A 254 -6.79 15.48 2.29
CA LYS A 254 -6.55 16.90 2.52
C LYS A 254 -6.36 17.21 4.00
N ARG A 255 -7.31 16.79 4.85
CA ARG A 255 -7.24 17.01 6.31
C ARG A 255 -5.96 16.42 6.90
N GLN A 256 -5.66 15.17 6.58
CA GLN A 256 -4.49 14.49 7.14
C GLN A 256 -3.17 15.13 6.68
N TRP A 257 -3.09 15.58 5.43
CA TRP A 257 -1.90 16.21 4.88
C TRP A 257 -1.70 17.65 5.37
N ASP A 258 -2.78 18.38 5.67
CA ASP A 258 -2.71 19.70 6.31
C ASP A 258 -2.13 19.60 7.73
N ILE A 259 -2.44 18.53 8.47
CA ILE A 259 -1.91 18.28 9.83
C ILE A 259 -0.48 17.72 9.76
N TYR A 260 -0.26 16.70 8.94
CA TYR A 260 1.02 15.99 8.87
C TYR A 260 2.13 16.81 8.20
N GLY A 261 1.76 17.56 7.15
CA GLY A 261 2.68 18.18 6.20
C GLY A 261 2.92 17.25 5.01
N ARG A 262 2.31 17.57 3.86
CA ARG A 262 2.42 16.76 2.63
C ARG A 262 3.87 16.53 2.19
N GLU A 263 4.77 17.46 2.47
CA GLU A 263 6.20 17.36 2.16
C GLU A 263 6.90 16.21 2.89
N LYS A 264 6.31 15.70 3.97
CA LYS A 264 6.85 14.63 4.81
C LYS A 264 6.37 13.23 4.40
N LEU A 265 5.50 13.11 3.39
CA LEU A 265 5.03 11.81 2.93
C LEU A 265 6.22 10.93 2.52
N GLY A 266 6.10 9.62 2.77
CA GLY A 266 7.14 8.67 2.42
C GLY A 266 7.28 8.47 0.91
N SER A 267 8.46 8.03 0.47
CA SER A 267 8.76 7.71 -0.93
C SER A 267 7.77 6.71 -1.53
N ASP A 268 7.44 5.63 -0.80
CA ASP A 268 6.44 4.61 -1.20
C ASP A 268 5.06 5.24 -1.45
N GLN A 269 4.65 6.19 -0.60
CA GLN A 269 3.36 6.87 -0.74
C GLN A 269 3.35 7.81 -1.96
N TYR A 270 4.42 8.59 -2.16
CA TYR A 270 4.55 9.42 -3.37
C TYR A 270 4.55 8.58 -4.64
N ALA A 271 5.27 7.46 -4.65
CA ALA A 271 5.32 6.54 -5.77
C ALA A 271 3.93 6.01 -6.12
N SER A 272 3.16 5.56 -5.11
CA SER A 272 1.79 5.09 -5.31
C SER A 272 0.86 6.19 -5.84
N LEU A 273 0.97 7.42 -5.32
CA LEU A 273 0.16 8.56 -5.78
C LEU A 273 0.52 8.99 -7.20
N ILE A 274 1.80 8.99 -7.59
CA ILE A 274 2.23 9.33 -8.95
C ILE A 274 1.71 8.30 -9.96
N LEU A 275 1.76 7.01 -9.61
CA LEU A 275 1.34 5.94 -10.51
C LEU A 275 -0.18 5.84 -10.64
N TYR A 276 -0.90 6.00 -9.53
CA TYR A 276 -2.29 5.54 -9.42
C TYR A 276 -3.24 6.58 -8.83
N GLY A 277 -2.74 7.70 -8.33
CA GLY A 277 -3.58 8.72 -7.71
C GLY A 277 -4.39 9.51 -8.72
N GLU A 278 -5.61 9.89 -8.32
CA GLU A 278 -6.47 10.76 -9.09
C GLU A 278 -6.76 12.09 -8.38
N GLU A 279 -6.70 13.17 -9.15
CA GLU A 279 -7.21 14.48 -8.72
C GLU A 279 -8.73 14.54 -8.89
N GLY A 280 -9.39 15.41 -8.13
CA GLY A 280 -10.83 15.61 -8.28
C GLY A 280 -11.45 16.48 -7.18
N PRO A 281 -12.78 16.67 -7.22
CA PRO A 281 -13.49 17.46 -6.22
C PRO A 281 -13.38 16.83 -4.83
N ILE A 282 -13.42 17.68 -3.81
CA ILE A 282 -13.43 17.30 -2.40
C ILE A 282 -14.87 17.44 -1.86
N ALA A 283 -15.31 16.53 -1.00
CA ALA A 283 -16.65 16.60 -0.38
C ALA A 283 -16.84 17.91 0.42
N GLN A 284 -18.00 18.54 0.24
CA GLN A 284 -18.36 19.80 0.92
C GLN A 284 -18.52 19.60 2.43
N GLY A 285 -18.15 20.62 3.24
CA GLY A 285 -18.22 20.57 4.70
C GLY A 285 -16.96 20.01 5.39
N SER A 286 -15.98 19.54 4.62
CA SER A 286 -14.67 19.09 5.14
C SER A 286 -13.72 20.24 5.50
N GLU A 287 -14.00 21.46 5.05
CA GLU A 287 -13.21 22.67 5.32
C GLU A 287 -13.30 23.13 6.78
N ASP A 288 -14.36 22.74 7.50
CA ASP A 288 -14.64 23.18 8.88
C ASP A 288 -14.13 22.21 9.97
N LEU A 289 -13.42 21.13 9.62
CA LEU A 289 -12.91 20.18 10.63
C LEU A 289 -11.60 20.63 11.29
N GLY A 290 -11.04 21.76 10.86
CA GLY A 290 -10.08 22.53 11.65
C GLY A 290 -10.75 23.33 12.78
N ALA A 291 -12.08 23.22 12.95
CA ALA A 291 -12.81 23.93 13.98
C ALA A 291 -12.29 23.53 15.36
N THR A 292 -11.82 24.54 16.09
CA THR A 292 -11.89 24.56 17.54
C THR A 292 -13.25 24.03 17.96
N TYR A 293 -13.28 22.86 18.61
CA TYR A 293 -14.53 22.33 19.14
C TYR A 293 -14.95 23.25 20.28
N ILE A 294 -15.96 24.07 20.01
CA ILE A 294 -16.58 24.93 21.00
C ILE A 294 -17.63 24.09 21.71
N LEU A 295 -17.37 23.75 22.97
CA LEU A 295 -18.40 23.24 23.85
C LEU A 295 -19.26 24.43 24.30
N ASN A 296 -20.52 24.43 23.91
CA ASN A 296 -21.50 25.39 24.39
C ASN A 296 -22.29 24.73 25.52
N ASP A 297 -22.07 25.19 26.75
CA ASP A 297 -22.75 24.69 27.96
C ASP A 297 -24.05 25.46 28.27
N GLY A 298 -24.52 26.30 27.34
CA GLY A 298 -25.70 27.15 27.51
C GLY A 298 -25.40 28.47 28.23
N GLU A 299 -24.20 28.68 28.77
CA GLU A 299 -23.78 29.93 29.44
C GLU A 299 -22.57 30.58 28.77
N SER A 300 -21.69 29.79 28.15
CA SER A 300 -20.53 30.31 27.41
C SER A 300 -19.98 29.32 26.38
N ASP A 301 -19.46 29.85 25.28
CA ASP A 301 -18.65 29.10 24.33
C ASP A 301 -17.25 28.87 24.92
N LYS A 302 -16.86 27.61 25.13
CA LYS A 302 -15.50 27.24 25.57
C LYS A 302 -14.78 26.49 24.46
N ALA A 303 -13.73 27.13 23.93
CA ALA A 303 -12.76 26.47 23.08
C ALA A 303 -11.98 25.43 23.90
N LEU A 304 -12.00 24.17 23.46
CA LEU A 304 -10.99 23.21 23.88
C LEU A 304 -9.67 23.59 23.20
N THR A 305 -8.75 24.16 23.98
CA THR A 305 -7.33 24.34 23.60
C THR A 305 -6.54 23.10 23.97
#